data_AF-A0AA91EGM7-F1
#
_entry.id   AF-A0AA91EGM7-F1
#
_cell.length_a   1.000
_cell.length_b   1.000
_cell.length_c   1.000
_cell.angle_alpha   90.00
_cell.angle_beta   90.00
_cell.angle_gamma   90.00
#
_symmetry.space_group_name_H-M   'P 1'
#
loop_
_entity.id
_entity.type
_entity.pdbx_description
1 polymer ?
#
loop_
_entity_poly.entity_id
_entity_poly.type
_entity_poly.pdbx_seq_one_letter_code
_entity_poly.pdbx_strand_id
1 'polypeptide(L)' 'MTANNAMLTKETISQIAHRLHQAEQSREQIRQISLDHPQITIEDAYAIQRQWVDLKIHEGRVLKGHKIGLTSKAMQAS' A
#
# COMPACT_ATOMS: atom_id res chain seq x y z
N MET A 1 23.48 16.64 -0.77
CA MET A 1 22.99 15.88 0.40
C MET A 1 22.14 14.74 -0.15
N THR A 2 22.72 13.58 -0.37
CA THR A 2 22.00 12.40 -0.88
C THR A 2 21.25 11.77 0.28
N ALA A 3 19.93 11.92 0.32
CA ALA A 3 19.10 11.14 1.24
C ALA A 3 19.26 9.67 0.85
N ASN A 4 19.82 8.85 1.74
CA ASN A 4 19.72 7.40 1.65
C ASN A 4 18.24 7.05 1.79
N ASN A 5 17.56 6.88 0.65
CA ASN A 5 16.16 6.50 0.58
C ASN A 5 16.07 5.01 0.91
N ALA A 6 16.07 4.67 2.19
CA ALA A 6 15.99 3.29 2.63
C ALA A 6 14.55 2.79 2.43
N MET A 7 14.34 1.99 1.38
CA MET A 7 13.06 1.30 1.13
C MET A 7 12.66 0.43 2.32
N LEU A 8 11.35 0.25 2.51
CA LEU A 8 10.85 -0.66 3.53
C LEU A 8 11.34 -2.09 3.28
N THR A 9 11.58 -2.82 4.36
CA THR A 9 11.95 -4.23 4.26
C THR A 9 10.78 -5.05 3.70
N LYS A 10 11.09 -6.18 3.06
CA LYS A 10 10.06 -7.12 2.57
C LYS A 10 9.13 -7.60 3.69
N GLU A 11 9.69 -7.80 4.88
CA GLU A 11 8.94 -8.16 6.09
C GLU A 11 7.92 -7.08 6.45
N THR A 12 8.35 -5.82 6.52
CA THR A 12 7.47 -4.68 6.80
C THR A 12 6.38 -4.53 5.74
N ILE A 13 6.72 -4.67 4.46
CA ILE A 13 5.76 -4.63 3.35
C ILE A 13 4.68 -5.72 3.53
N SER A 14 5.10 -6.94 3.86
CA SER A 14 4.19 -8.07 4.12
C SER A 14 3.27 -7.80 5.31
N GLN A 15 3.82 -7.31 6.42
CA GLN A 15 3.04 -6.97 7.62
C GLN A 15 1.99 -5.89 7.34
N ILE A 16 2.35 -4.83 6.61
CA ILE A 16 1.41 -3.77 6.25
C ILE A 16 0.30 -4.31 5.33
N ALA A 17 0.65 -5.13 4.33
CA ALA A 17 -0.33 -5.75 3.45
C ALA A 17 -1.34 -6.62 4.23
N HIS A 18 -0.87 -7.42 5.19
CA HIS A 18 -1.75 -8.20 6.08
C HIS A 18 -2.62 -7.31 6.97
N ARG A 19 -2.09 -6.22 7.54
CA ARG A 19 -2.88 -5.25 8.33
C ARG A 19 -4.00 -4.64 7.49
N LEU A 20 -3.71 -4.19 6.27
CA LEU A 20 -4.72 -3.65 5.34
C LEU A 20 -5.76 -4.70 4.98
N HIS A 21 -5.33 -5.95 4.80
CA HIS A 21 -6.23 -7.05 4.50
C HIS A 21 -7.20 -7.35 5.66
N GLN A 22 -6.70 -7.42 6.88
CA GLN A 22 -7.54 -7.60 8.07
C GLN A 22 -8.50 -6.42 8.26
N ALA A 23 -8.04 -5.18 8.07
CA ALA A 23 -8.87 -3.98 8.14
C ALA A 23 -10.05 -4.03 7.13
N GLU A 24 -9.81 -4.51 5.91
CA GLU A 24 -10.87 -4.72 4.91
C GLU A 24 -11.86 -5.81 5.34
N GLN A 25 -11.38 -6.93 5.88
CA GLN A 25 -12.23 -8.05 6.31
C GLN A 25 -13.08 -7.70 7.53
N SER A 26 -12.49 -7.05 8.54
CA SER A 26 -13.18 -6.64 9.76
C SER A 26 -14.03 -5.39 9.59
N ARG A 27 -13.76 -4.58 8.55
CA ARG A 27 -14.37 -3.27 8.30
C ARG A 27 -14.01 -2.23 9.37
N GLU A 28 -12.86 -2.43 10.03
CA GLU A 28 -12.32 -1.51 11.02
C GLU A 28 -11.11 -0.78 10.42
N GLN A 29 -11.13 0.55 10.50
CA GLN A 29 -10.03 1.35 9.98
C GLN A 29 -8.77 1.20 10.85
N ILE A 30 -7.61 1.16 10.20
CA ILE A 30 -6.31 1.22 10.87
C ILE A 30 -5.72 2.61 10.74
N ARG A 31 -4.74 2.92 11.62
CA ARG A 31 -3.96 4.16 11.52
C ARG A 31 -3.29 4.28 10.15
N GLN A 32 -3.20 5.51 9.64
CA GLN A 32 -2.53 5.80 8.38
C GLN A 32 -1.09 5.29 8.40
N ILE A 33 -0.71 4.55 7.36
CA ILE A 33 0.60 3.89 7.25
C ILE A 33 1.75 4.91 7.27
N SER A 34 1.58 6.06 6.62
CA SER A 34 2.58 7.14 6.58
C SER A 34 2.84 7.78 7.94
N LEU A 35 1.92 7.68 8.91
CA LEU A 35 2.16 8.16 10.28
C LEU A 35 3.01 7.17 11.07
N ASP A 36 2.89 5.88 10.80
CA ASP A 36 3.73 4.83 11.41
C ASP A 36 5.09 4.72 10.71
N HIS A 37 5.14 5.02 9.41
CA HIS A 37 6.34 4.98 8.56
C HIS A 37 6.54 6.34 7.85
N PRO A 38 7.07 7.37 8.52
CA PRO A 38 7.17 8.73 7.96
C PRO A 38 8.07 8.86 6.73
N GLN A 39 8.95 7.89 6.49
CA GLN A 39 9.85 7.86 5.34
C GLN A 39 9.35 6.95 4.21
N ILE A 40 8.12 6.44 4.30
CA ILE A 40 7.54 5.58 3.26
C ILE A 40 7.55 6.31 1.91
N THR A 41 8.03 5.63 0.88
CA THR A 41 8.08 6.19 -0.47
C THR A 41 6.89 5.75 -1.31
N ILE A 42 6.75 6.33 -2.51
CA ILE A 42 5.75 5.88 -3.49
C ILE A 42 6.04 4.44 -3.93
N GLU A 43 7.31 4.08 -4.10
CA GLU A 43 7.72 2.72 -4.46
C GLU A 43 7.32 1.70 -3.39
N ASP A 44 7.48 2.04 -2.10
CA ASP A 44 7.04 1.21 -0.98
C ASP A 44 5.51 1.03 -0.99
N ALA A 45 4.76 2.12 -1.22
CA ALA A 45 3.30 2.07 -1.32
C ALA A 45 2.83 1.12 -2.44
N TYR A 46 3.49 1.16 -3.60
CA TYR A 46 3.20 0.21 -4.68
C TYR A 46 3.66 -1.22 -4.36
N ALA A 47 4.73 -1.41 -3.58
CA ALA A 47 5.16 -2.73 -3.13
C ALA A 47 4.14 -3.37 -2.17
N ILE A 48 3.62 -2.58 -1.23
CA ILE A 48 2.52 -2.99 -0.34
C ILE A 48 1.27 -3.33 -1.16
N GLN A 49 0.90 -2.51 -2.14
CA GLN A 49 -0.25 -2.78 -3.01
C GLN A 49 -0.10 -4.12 -3.73
N ARG A 50 1.07 -4.39 -4.35
CA ARG A 50 1.32 -5.66 -5.05
C ARG A 50 1.18 -6.85 -4.10
N GLN A 51 1.85 -6.81 -2.94
CA GLN A 51 1.76 -7.87 -1.94
C GLN A 51 0.33 -8.11 -1.47
N TRP A 52 -0.47 -7.05 -1.32
CA TRP A 52 -1.87 -7.16 -0.91
C TRP A 52 -2.76 -7.75 -2.02
N VAL A 53 -2.52 -7.39 -3.28
CA VAL A 53 -3.19 -8.00 -4.43
C VAL A 53 -2.84 -9.48 -4.54
N ASP A 54 -1.57 -9.85 -4.39
CA ASP A 54 -1.10 -11.23 -4.43
C ASP A 54 -1.76 -12.08 -3.34
N LEU A 55 -1.85 -11.55 -2.10
CA LEU A 55 -2.59 -12.19 -1.01
C LEU A 55 -4.03 -12.49 -1.42
N LYS A 56 -4.74 -11.51 -1.98
CA LYS A 56 -6.13 -11.67 -2.41
C LYS A 56 -6.29 -12.68 -3.55
N ILE A 57 -5.32 -12.78 -4.45
CA ILE A 57 -5.30 -13.76 -5.54
C ILE A 57 -5.08 -15.17 -4.95
N HIS A 58 -4.18 -15.32 -3.98
CA HIS A 58 -3.97 -16.60 -3.29
C HIS A 58 -5.21 -17.08 -2.54
N GLU A 59 -6.08 -16.18 -2.09
CA GLU A 59 -7.41 -16.51 -1.53
C GLU A 59 -8.47 -16.89 -2.59
N GLY A 60 -8.08 -16.98 -3.86
CA GLY A 60 -8.96 -17.40 -4.95
C GLY A 60 -9.63 -16.26 -5.71
N ARG A 61 -9.28 -14.99 -5.45
CA ARG A 61 -9.76 -13.89 -6.30
C ARG A 61 -9.02 -13.87 -7.64
N VAL A 62 -9.69 -13.35 -8.66
CA VAL A 62 -9.13 -13.22 -10.02
C VAL A 62 -8.98 -11.75 -10.36
N LEU A 63 -7.78 -11.33 -10.78
CA LEU A 63 -7.54 -9.98 -11.28
C LEU A 63 -8.33 -9.77 -12.57
N LYS A 64 -9.22 -8.76 -12.59
CA LYS A 64 -10.06 -8.43 -13.76
C LYS A 64 -9.67 -7.14 -14.48
N GLY A 65 -8.82 -6.31 -13.89
CA GLY A 65 -8.40 -5.05 -14.49
C GLY A 65 -7.72 -4.13 -13.49
N HIS A 66 -7.45 -2.91 -13.95
CA HIS A 66 -6.81 -1.86 -13.17
C HIS A 66 -7.62 -0.57 -13.26
N LYS A 67 -7.39 0.32 -12.29
CA LYS A 67 -7.99 1.67 -12.23
C LYS A 67 -6.90 2.72 -12.16
N ILE A 68 -7.17 3.89 -12.73
CA ILE A 68 -6.31 5.07 -12.61
C ILE A 68 -7.09 6.10 -11.78
N GLY A 69 -6.49 6.55 -10.69
CA GLY A 69 -7.05 7.57 -9.80
C GLY A 69 -6.23 8.86 -9.85
N LEU A 70 -6.68 9.89 -9.12
CA LEU A 70 -5.98 11.17 -9.01
C LEU A 70 -5.68 11.81 -10.38
N THR A 71 -6.61 11.74 -11.34
CA THR A 71 -6.43 12.30 -12.69
C THR A 71 -6.75 13.80 -12.78
N SER A 72 -7.44 14.36 -11.79
CA SER A 72 -7.70 15.80 -11.69
C SER A 72 -6.48 16.55 -11.16
N LYS A 73 -6.08 17.63 -11.84
CA LYS A 73 -4.99 18.52 -11.39
C LYS A 73 -5.22 19.09 -10.00
N ALA A 74 -6.48 19.40 -9.66
CA ALA A 74 -6.82 19.93 -8.34
C ALA A 74 -6.51 18.92 -7.22
N MET A 75 -6.81 17.64 -7.46
CA MET A 75 -6.52 16.57 -6.49
C MET A 75 -5.02 16.23 -6.42
N GLN A 76 -4.29 16.36 -7.53
CA GLN A 76 -2.83 16.12 -7.56
C GLN A 76 -2.03 17.18 -6.81
N ALA A 77 -2.54 18.41 -6.74
CA ALA A 77 -1.87 19.54 -6.09
C ALA A 77 -2.20 19.67 -4.58
N SER A 78 -3.00 18.75 -4.03
CA SER A 78 -3.46 18.78 -2.64
C SER A 78 -2.54 18.00 -1.70
#